data_AF-A0A2D6IJK8-F1
#
_entry.id   AF-A0A2D6IJK8-F1
#
_cell.length_a   1.000
_cell.length_b   1.000
_cell.length_c   1.000
_cell.angle_alpha   90.00
_cell.angle_beta   90.00
_cell.angle_gamma   90.00
#
_symmetry.space_group_name_H-M   'P 1'
#
loop_
_entity.id
_entity.type
_entity.pdbx_description
1 polymer ?
#
loop_
_entity_poly.entity_id
_entity_poly.type
_entity_poly.pdbx_seq_one_letter_code
_entity_poly.pdbx_strand_id
1 'polypeptide(L)'
;MKITGGISGPYFITFFSDTFTVRVNHRTKKRTRGQTIHHATNKRTALQRFLSQHPKLPIPKVLRILTQVASEPRYASILVLLAYITIWSETTSTELTLRVPLVFAIAIFGLLVIALRAFLKQTAKWHGAEHMAIAAYEKHGNVSIRKIAKQSPIDKHCGGRFALPMLLAFVLANISEKMLGVSAWISLLILIEGLFWLDSLIGLSNIPVFWKASELLQKHITTAYPDRKQLEAAHHGIQALIKAHQTI
;
A
#
# COMPACT_ATOMS: atom_id res chain seq x y z
N MET A 1 -14.35 -13.72 -11.86
CA MET A 1 -13.42 -12.60 -11.57
C MET A 1 -12.58 -12.97 -10.37
N LYS A 2 -11.26 -12.78 -10.42
CA LYS A 2 -10.37 -12.99 -9.27
C LYS A 2 -9.83 -11.65 -8.80
N ILE A 3 -10.16 -11.26 -7.57
CA ILE A 3 -9.55 -10.08 -6.95
C ILE A 3 -8.11 -10.45 -6.57
N THR A 4 -7.17 -9.58 -6.93
CA THR A 4 -5.74 -9.78 -6.66
C THR A 4 -5.22 -8.88 -5.53
N GLY A 5 -6.00 -7.88 -5.13
CA GLY A 5 -5.72 -7.02 -3.98
C GLY A 5 -6.34 -5.63 -4.15
N GLY A 6 -5.87 -4.68 -3.35
CA GLY A 6 -6.23 -3.27 -3.47
C GLY A 6 -5.15 -2.35 -2.89
N ILE A 7 -5.35 -1.04 -3.12
CA ILE A 7 -4.59 0.04 -2.50
C ILE A 7 -5.57 1.15 -2.11
N SER A 8 -5.44 1.62 -0.87
CA SER A 8 -6.21 2.74 -0.33
C SER A 8 -5.31 3.90 0.04
N GLY A 9 -5.83 5.11 -0.12
CA GLY A 9 -5.19 6.33 0.39
C GLY A 9 -6.23 7.27 1.01
N PRO A 10 -5.85 8.50 1.38
CA PRO A 10 -6.82 9.43 1.90
C PRO A 10 -7.81 9.77 0.78
N TYR A 11 -9.08 9.39 0.98
CA TYR A 11 -10.20 9.69 0.09
C TYR A 11 -10.30 8.85 -1.19
N PHE A 12 -9.60 7.73 -1.30
CA PHE A 12 -9.79 6.81 -2.42
C PHE A 12 -9.53 5.35 -2.05
N ILE A 13 -10.14 4.44 -2.81
CA ILE A 13 -9.87 3.00 -2.79
C ILE A 13 -9.63 2.54 -4.22
N THR A 14 -8.64 1.69 -4.43
CA THR A 14 -8.35 1.06 -5.71
C THR A 14 -8.45 -0.44 -5.53
N PHE A 15 -9.26 -1.11 -6.35
CA PHE A 15 -9.34 -2.56 -6.40
C PHE A 15 -8.66 -3.09 -7.65
N PHE A 16 -7.97 -4.21 -7.48
CA PHE A 16 -7.26 -4.91 -8.53
C PHE A 16 -7.89 -6.28 -8.76
N SER A 17 -8.13 -6.60 -10.02
CA SER A 17 -8.48 -7.95 -10.47
C SER A 17 -7.39 -8.52 -11.37
N ASP A 18 -7.62 -9.72 -11.88
CA ASP A 18 -6.82 -10.34 -12.93
C ASP A 18 -6.74 -9.47 -14.21
N THR A 19 -7.81 -8.73 -14.53
CA THR A 19 -7.94 -8.03 -15.82
C THR A 19 -8.05 -6.50 -15.71
N PHE A 20 -8.79 -6.03 -14.72
CA PHE A 20 -9.14 -4.62 -14.55
C PHE A 20 -8.60 -4.02 -13.24
N THR A 21 -8.41 -2.72 -13.27
CA THR A 21 -8.18 -1.87 -12.09
C THR A 21 -9.33 -0.88 -11.99
N VAL A 22 -9.97 -0.81 -10.83
CA VAL A 22 -11.04 0.16 -10.55
C VAL A 22 -10.60 1.05 -9.40
N ARG A 23 -10.46 2.35 -9.65
CA ARG A 23 -10.21 3.34 -8.61
C ARG A 23 -11.47 4.16 -8.34
N VAL A 24 -11.89 4.21 -7.09
CA VAL A 24 -12.99 5.03 -6.61
C VAL A 24 -12.43 6.20 -5.83
N ASN A 25 -12.69 7.42 -6.30
CA ASN A 25 -12.34 8.64 -5.58
C ASN A 25 -13.58 9.22 -4.91
N HIS A 26 -13.46 9.52 -3.63
CA HIS A 26 -14.48 10.21 -2.87
C HIS A 26 -14.09 11.68 -2.72
N ARG A 27 -14.60 12.55 -3.61
CA ARG A 27 -14.42 14.00 -3.51
C ARG A 27 -15.70 14.65 -3.00
N THR A 28 -15.59 15.42 -1.92
CA THR A 28 -16.66 16.33 -1.50
C THR A 28 -16.59 17.58 -2.38
N LYS A 29 -17.56 17.79 -3.29
CA LYS A 29 -17.65 19.06 -4.03
C LYS A 29 -18.11 20.16 -3.06
N LYS A 30 -17.29 21.20 -2.88
CA LYS A 30 -17.61 22.37 -2.02
C LYS A 30 -18.80 23.20 -2.53
N ARG A 31 -19.26 23.01 -3.78
CA ARG A 31 -20.16 23.95 -4.48
C ARG A 31 -21.58 23.41 -4.73
N THR A 32 -21.83 22.13 -4.47
CA THR A 32 -23.16 21.51 -4.53
C THR A 32 -23.27 20.56 -3.35
N ARG A 33 -24.41 20.60 -2.62
CA ARG A 33 -24.75 19.73 -1.49
C ARG A 33 -25.01 18.28 -1.94
N GLY A 34 -24.19 17.75 -2.84
CA GLY A 34 -24.27 16.40 -3.41
C GLY A 34 -22.92 15.70 -3.34
N GLN A 35 -22.89 14.53 -2.71
CA GLN A 35 -21.72 13.65 -2.70
C GLN A 35 -21.69 12.88 -4.02
N THR A 36 -20.61 12.97 -4.81
CA THR A 36 -20.47 12.22 -6.06
C THR A 36 -19.28 11.26 -6.00
N ILE A 37 -19.58 9.96 -6.11
CA ILE A 37 -18.59 8.89 -6.17
C ILE A 37 -18.14 8.74 -7.63
N HIS A 38 -16.91 9.13 -7.92
CA HIS A 38 -16.33 8.96 -9.26
C HIS A 38 -15.46 7.72 -9.27
N HIS A 39 -15.69 6.81 -10.21
CA HIS A 39 -14.81 5.67 -10.44
C HIS A 39 -14.18 5.75 -11.82
N ALA A 40 -12.93 5.30 -11.93
CA ALA A 40 -12.22 5.10 -13.18
C ALA A 40 -11.91 3.62 -13.30
N THR A 41 -12.34 3.01 -14.41
CA THR A 41 -12.08 1.61 -14.73
C THR A 41 -11.07 1.58 -15.86
N ASN A 42 -9.88 1.06 -15.57
CA ASN A 42 -8.80 0.94 -16.54
C ASN A 42 -8.49 -0.54 -16.78
N LYS A 43 -8.35 -0.94 -18.04
CA LYS A 43 -7.81 -2.24 -18.40
C LYS A 43 -6.30 -2.24 -18.13
N ARG A 44 -5.79 -3.29 -17.49
CA ARG A 44 -4.34 -3.41 -17.25
C ARG A 44 -3.58 -3.51 -18.57
N THR A 45 -2.35 -2.98 -18.61
CA THR A 45 -1.50 -3.08 -19.80
C THR A 45 -1.24 -4.54 -20.19
N ALA A 46 -0.88 -4.81 -21.45
CA ALA A 46 -0.61 -6.18 -21.90
C ALA A 46 0.45 -6.87 -21.03
N LEU A 47 1.53 -6.16 -20.68
CA LEU A 47 2.57 -6.64 -19.78
C LEU A 47 2.03 -6.94 -18.37
N GLN A 48 1.22 -6.04 -17.80
CA GLN A 48 0.64 -6.25 -16.46
C GLN A 48 -0.31 -7.46 -16.42
N ARG A 49 -1.10 -7.69 -17.47
CA ARG A 49 -1.98 -8.86 -17.61
C ARG A 49 -1.17 -10.14 -17.75
N PHE A 50 -0.14 -10.13 -18.58
CA PHE A 50 0.75 -11.28 -18.75
C PHE A 50 1.44 -11.65 -17.42
N LEU A 51 2.01 -10.67 -16.72
CA LEU A 51 2.68 -10.89 -15.44
C LEU A 51 1.72 -11.37 -14.34
N SER A 52 0.46 -10.89 -14.31
CA SER A 52 -0.54 -11.38 -13.36
C SER A 52 -1.01 -12.80 -13.65
N GLN A 53 -1.09 -13.18 -14.93
CA GLN A 53 -1.51 -14.52 -15.36
C GLN A 53 -0.40 -15.58 -15.20
N HIS A 54 0.87 -15.17 -15.21
CA HIS A 54 2.01 -16.09 -15.09
C HIS A 54 2.81 -15.85 -13.79
N PRO A 55 2.23 -16.08 -12.59
CA PRO A 55 2.91 -15.81 -11.33
C PRO A 55 4.21 -16.61 -11.14
N LYS A 56 4.37 -17.75 -11.83
CA LYS A 56 5.52 -18.67 -11.73
C LYS A 56 6.77 -18.29 -12.55
N LEU A 57 6.74 -17.24 -13.36
CA LEU A 57 7.94 -16.84 -14.13
C LEU A 57 9.08 -16.47 -13.18
N PRO A 58 10.36 -16.74 -13.54
CA PRO A 58 11.54 -16.39 -12.75
C PRO A 58 11.88 -14.90 -12.83
N ILE A 59 10.85 -14.04 -12.85
CA ILE A 59 11.00 -12.59 -12.83
C ILE A 59 10.95 -12.15 -11.38
N PRO A 60 11.98 -11.43 -10.88
CA PRO A 60 11.99 -10.90 -9.54
C PRO A 60 10.68 -10.17 -9.22
N LYS A 61 10.04 -10.47 -8.10
CA LYS A 61 8.79 -9.81 -7.72
C LYS A 61 8.99 -8.30 -7.55
N VAL A 62 10.18 -7.88 -7.13
CA VAL A 62 10.57 -6.45 -7.12
C VAL A 62 10.38 -5.82 -8.50
N LEU A 63 10.87 -6.45 -9.57
CA LEU A 63 10.76 -5.92 -10.93
C LEU A 63 9.31 -5.83 -11.39
N ARG A 64 8.48 -6.81 -11.04
CA ARG A 64 7.03 -6.78 -11.34
C ARG A 64 6.33 -5.61 -10.66
N ILE A 65 6.61 -5.38 -9.38
CA ILE A 65 6.05 -4.25 -8.62
C ILE A 65 6.53 -2.92 -9.21
N LEU A 66 7.81 -2.82 -9.60
CA LEU A 66 8.34 -1.62 -10.25
C LEU A 66 7.58 -1.29 -11.55
N THR A 67 7.23 -2.28 -12.38
CA THR A 67 6.41 -1.99 -13.59
C THR A 67 5.02 -1.46 -13.26
N GLN A 68 4.44 -1.86 -12.12
CA GLN A 68 3.15 -1.34 -11.66
C GLN A 68 3.29 0.09 -11.13
N VAL A 69 4.28 0.34 -10.29
CA VAL A 69 4.53 1.67 -9.71
C VAL A 69 4.95 2.69 -10.78
N ALA A 70 5.84 2.31 -11.70
CA ALA A 70 6.33 3.18 -12.77
C ALA A 70 5.24 3.56 -13.79
N SER A 71 4.21 2.73 -13.94
CA SER A 71 3.08 3.04 -14.82
C SER A 71 2.18 4.18 -14.29
N GLU A 72 2.45 4.68 -13.08
CA GLU A 72 1.60 5.64 -12.41
C GLU A 72 2.40 6.91 -12.03
N PRO A 73 2.20 8.03 -12.77
CA PRO A 73 3.12 9.17 -12.80
C PRO A 73 3.29 9.90 -11.45
N ARG A 74 2.37 9.67 -10.50
CA ARG A 74 2.40 10.27 -9.16
C ARG A 74 3.47 9.64 -8.25
N TYR A 75 3.86 8.38 -8.50
CA TYR A 75 4.91 7.72 -7.72
C TYR A 75 6.30 8.04 -8.27
N ALA A 76 6.41 8.29 -9.58
CA ALA A 76 7.65 8.78 -10.20
C ALA A 76 8.11 10.10 -9.56
N SER A 77 7.19 11.05 -9.30
CA SER A 77 7.53 12.30 -8.62
C SER A 77 7.97 12.10 -7.17
N ILE A 78 7.45 11.09 -6.46
CA ILE A 78 7.88 10.78 -5.09
C ILE A 78 9.30 10.19 -5.09
N LEU A 79 9.61 9.30 -6.04
CA LEU A 79 10.95 8.72 -6.18
C LEU A 79 12.00 9.77 -6.56
N VAL A 80 11.66 10.71 -7.46
CA VAL A 80 12.52 11.85 -7.80
C VAL A 80 12.74 12.75 -6.59
N LEU A 81 11.70 13.03 -5.81
CA LEU A 81 11.82 13.83 -4.59
C LEU A 81 12.68 13.14 -3.52
N LEU A 82 12.51 11.84 -3.32
CA LEU A 82 13.33 11.06 -2.36
C LEU A 82 14.80 11.01 -2.80
N ALA A 83 15.06 10.76 -4.09
CA ALA A 83 16.41 10.80 -4.64
C ALA A 83 17.04 12.19 -4.51
N TYR A 84 16.26 13.24 -4.73
CA TYR A 84 16.71 14.62 -4.51
C TYR A 84 17.08 14.87 -3.04
N ILE A 85 16.24 14.46 -2.09
CA ILE A 85 16.51 14.62 -0.65
C ILE A 85 17.77 13.87 -0.23
N THR A 86 17.99 12.63 -0.70
CA THR A 86 19.19 11.86 -0.38
C THR A 86 20.45 12.52 -0.92
N ILE A 87 20.41 12.99 -2.17
CA ILE A 87 21.54 13.71 -2.80
C ILE A 87 21.84 15.00 -2.03
N TRP A 88 20.81 15.77 -1.67
CA TRP A 88 20.95 17.04 -0.95
C TRP A 88 21.47 16.85 0.48
N SER A 89 21.10 15.74 1.13
CA SER A 89 21.56 15.42 2.49
C SER A 89 23.07 15.12 2.55
N GLU A 90 23.66 14.60 1.47
CA GLU A 90 25.11 14.39 1.36
C GLU A 90 25.88 15.69 1.09
N THR A 91 25.22 16.76 0.63
CA THR A 91 25.91 17.99 0.17
C THR A 91 26.06 19.08 1.23
N THR A 92 25.50 18.91 2.43
CA THR A 92 25.48 19.98 3.46
C THR A 92 26.34 19.61 4.67
N SER A 93 27.65 19.53 4.46
CA SER A 93 28.66 19.42 5.52
C SER A 93 29.43 20.73 5.65
N THR A 94 28.81 21.79 6.16
CA THR A 94 29.54 22.95 6.66
C THR A 94 28.89 23.52 7.92
N GLU A 95 29.67 23.44 8.99
CA GLU A 95 29.57 24.11 10.28
C GLU A 95 28.91 25.52 10.22
N LEU A 96 27.66 25.67 10.70
CA LEU A 96 27.22 26.93 11.33
C LEU A 96 25.91 26.79 12.14
N THR A 97 26.04 27.12 13.44
CA THR A 97 25.01 27.51 14.44
C THR A 97 23.92 26.52 14.85
N LEU A 98 24.27 25.53 15.68
CA LEU A 98 23.47 24.38 16.17
C LEU A 98 22.20 24.64 17.04
N ARG A 99 21.78 25.86 17.38
CA ARG A 99 20.63 26.08 18.31
C ARG A 99 19.32 26.49 17.63
N VAL A 100 19.37 27.41 16.67
CA VAL A 100 18.23 27.80 15.84
C VAL A 100 17.74 26.64 14.95
N PRO A 101 18.59 25.94 14.16
CA PRO A 101 18.17 24.79 13.35
C PRO A 101 17.61 23.64 14.18
N LEU A 102 18.04 23.44 15.44
CA LEU A 102 17.50 22.37 16.29
C LEU A 102 16.05 22.64 16.71
N VAL A 103 15.74 23.86 17.18
CA VAL A 103 14.35 24.22 17.55
C VAL A 103 13.44 24.19 16.33
N PHE A 104 13.89 24.71 15.18
CA PHE A 104 13.15 24.63 13.92
C PHE A 104 12.99 23.17 13.43
N ALA A 105 14.02 22.34 13.54
CA ALA A 105 13.95 20.92 13.17
C ALA A 105 12.99 20.15 14.08
N ILE A 106 13.00 20.40 15.39
CA ILE A 106 12.05 19.80 16.35
C ILE A 106 10.62 20.26 16.02
N ALA A 107 10.41 21.55 15.74
CA ALA A 107 9.09 22.08 15.38
C ALA A 107 8.57 21.47 14.07
N ILE A 108 9.40 21.38 13.02
CA ILE A 108 9.07 20.75 11.74
C ILE A 108 8.77 19.26 11.95
N PHE A 109 9.62 18.55 12.70
CA PHE A 109 9.41 17.15 13.02
C PHE A 109 8.08 16.93 13.76
N GLY A 110 7.77 17.76 14.76
CA GLY A 110 6.50 17.73 15.47
C GLY A 110 5.31 17.94 14.52
N LEU A 111 5.38 18.91 13.62
CA LEU A 111 4.35 19.16 12.61
C LEU A 111 4.19 17.96 11.66
N LEU A 112 5.29 17.36 11.22
CA LEU A 112 5.28 16.17 10.36
C LEU A 112 4.64 14.98 11.05
N VAL A 113 4.91 14.75 12.34
CA VAL A 113 4.27 13.67 13.12
C VAL A 113 2.77 13.90 13.25
N ILE A 114 2.33 15.14 13.51
CA ILE A 114 0.91 15.49 13.59
C ILE A 114 0.22 15.27 12.23
N ALA A 115 0.83 15.76 11.15
CA ALA A 115 0.33 15.58 9.79
C ALA A 115 0.26 14.10 9.39
N LEU A 116 1.30 13.33 9.68
CA LEU A 116 1.36 11.89 9.43
C LEU A 116 0.27 11.15 10.22
N ARG A 117 0.04 11.50 11.49
CA ARG A 117 -1.03 10.90 12.30
C ARG A 117 -2.40 11.18 11.70
N ALA A 118 -2.67 12.40 11.27
CA ALA A 118 -3.94 12.75 10.61
C ALA A 118 -4.12 11.99 9.29
N PHE A 119 -3.06 11.90 8.49
CA PHE A 119 -3.04 11.15 7.24
C PHE A 119 -3.28 9.65 7.45
N LEU A 120 -2.58 9.04 8.41
CA LEU A 120 -2.73 7.62 8.74
C LEU A 120 -4.13 7.30 9.26
N LYS A 121 -4.65 8.10 10.20
CA LYS A 121 -6.02 7.93 10.71
C LYS A 121 -7.06 7.96 9.61
N GLN A 122 -6.91 8.89 8.67
CA GLN A 122 -7.84 9.00 7.54
C GLN A 122 -7.71 7.76 6.64
N THR A 123 -6.50 7.40 6.22
CA THR A 123 -6.22 6.25 5.35
C THR A 123 -6.64 4.92 5.99
N ALA A 124 -6.49 4.76 7.30
CA ALA A 124 -6.84 3.54 8.02
C ALA A 124 -8.32 3.14 7.84
N LYS A 125 -9.24 4.12 7.82
CA LYS A 125 -10.66 3.86 7.53
C LYS A 125 -10.89 3.40 6.09
N TRP A 126 -10.19 4.01 5.13
CA TRP A 126 -10.31 3.63 3.71
C TRP A 126 -9.76 2.22 3.47
N HIS A 127 -8.60 1.93 4.07
CA HIS A 127 -7.95 0.63 4.01
C HIS A 127 -8.78 -0.47 4.70
N GLY A 128 -9.38 -0.19 5.86
CA GLY A 128 -10.33 -1.12 6.49
C GLY A 128 -11.54 -1.41 5.61
N ALA A 129 -12.10 -0.41 4.93
CA ALA A 129 -13.20 -0.60 3.99
C ALA A 129 -12.81 -1.46 2.78
N GLU A 130 -11.57 -1.33 2.29
CA GLU A 130 -11.03 -2.15 1.22
C GLU A 130 -10.99 -3.63 1.63
N HIS A 131 -10.33 -3.94 2.76
CA HIS A 131 -10.26 -5.31 3.29
C HIS A 131 -11.66 -5.90 3.51
N MET A 132 -12.55 -5.15 4.14
CA MET A 132 -13.91 -5.59 4.42
C MET A 132 -14.70 -5.87 3.13
N ALA A 133 -14.48 -5.10 2.07
CA ALA A 133 -15.18 -5.29 0.81
C ALA A 133 -14.65 -6.49 0.02
N ILE A 134 -13.33 -6.70 0.01
CA ILE A 134 -12.70 -7.89 -0.58
C ILE A 134 -13.20 -9.14 0.15
N ALA A 135 -13.12 -9.17 1.48
CA ALA A 135 -13.58 -10.29 2.30
C ALA A 135 -15.08 -10.59 2.09
N ALA A 136 -15.92 -9.56 1.97
CA ALA A 136 -17.35 -9.74 1.71
C ALA A 136 -17.60 -10.38 0.34
N TYR A 137 -16.85 -9.96 -0.68
CA TYR A 137 -16.94 -10.53 -2.02
C TYR A 137 -16.44 -11.98 -2.04
N GLU A 138 -15.29 -12.27 -1.44
CA GLU A 138 -14.74 -13.62 -1.38
C GLU A 138 -15.66 -14.60 -0.65
N LYS A 139 -16.32 -14.14 0.43
CA LYS A 139 -17.25 -14.96 1.21
C LYS A 139 -18.61 -15.18 0.55
N HIS A 140 -19.10 -14.22 -0.23
CA HIS A 140 -20.51 -14.22 -0.69
C HIS A 140 -20.70 -14.13 -2.21
N GLY A 141 -19.64 -13.91 -2.98
CA GLY A 141 -19.69 -13.69 -4.43
C GLY A 141 -20.36 -12.37 -4.87
N ASN A 142 -20.85 -11.58 -3.93
CA ASN A 142 -21.46 -10.27 -4.16
C ASN A 142 -21.24 -9.35 -2.97
N VAL A 143 -21.46 -8.05 -3.20
CA VAL A 143 -21.29 -7.03 -2.17
C VAL A 143 -22.59 -6.29 -1.92
N SER A 144 -22.87 -6.02 -0.66
CA SER A 144 -23.84 -5.01 -0.22
C SER A 144 -23.25 -4.30 1.00
N ILE A 145 -23.66 -3.06 1.26
CA ILE A 145 -23.14 -2.28 2.40
C ILE A 145 -23.27 -3.07 3.72
N ARG A 146 -24.39 -3.79 3.91
CA ARG A 146 -24.63 -4.63 5.09
C ARG A 146 -23.67 -5.82 5.17
N LYS A 147 -23.31 -6.44 4.04
CA LYS A 147 -22.35 -7.57 4.01
C LYS A 147 -20.92 -7.11 4.26
N ILE A 148 -20.53 -5.95 3.71
CA ILE A 148 -19.21 -5.34 3.93
C ILE A 148 -19.06 -4.97 5.40
N ALA A 149 -20.05 -4.29 5.98
CA ALA A 149 -20.03 -3.85 7.38
C ALA A 149 -19.88 -4.97 8.41
N LYS A 150 -20.16 -6.23 8.05
CA LYS A 150 -20.00 -7.40 8.93
C LYS A 150 -18.61 -8.04 8.89
N GLN A 151 -17.73 -7.62 7.98
CA GLN A 151 -16.40 -8.20 7.86
C GLN A 151 -15.39 -7.55 8.81
N SER A 152 -14.26 -8.23 9.02
CA SER A 152 -13.13 -7.67 9.76
C SER A 152 -12.37 -6.66 8.89
N PRO A 153 -11.90 -5.53 9.44
CA PRO A 153 -10.95 -4.65 8.75
C PRO A 153 -9.53 -5.22 8.74
N ILE A 154 -9.26 -6.31 9.46
CA ILE A 154 -7.96 -6.98 9.51
C ILE A 154 -7.95 -8.14 8.51
N ASP A 155 -6.93 -8.19 7.66
CA ASP A 155 -6.72 -9.23 6.66
C ASP A 155 -5.35 -9.92 6.83
N LYS A 156 -5.38 -11.26 6.83
CA LYS A 156 -4.19 -12.14 6.85
C LYS A 156 -3.34 -12.02 5.59
N HIS A 157 -3.94 -11.62 4.48
CA HIS A 157 -3.27 -11.45 3.21
C HIS A 157 -2.77 -10.03 2.95
N CYS A 158 -3.01 -9.09 3.87
CA CYS A 158 -2.51 -7.72 3.80
C CYS A 158 -0.97 -7.68 3.69
N GLY A 159 -0.46 -6.74 2.87
CA GLY A 159 0.98 -6.50 2.72
C GLY A 159 1.70 -6.12 4.02
N GLY A 160 0.97 -5.75 5.07
CA GLY A 160 1.51 -5.55 6.42
C GLY A 160 2.26 -6.77 6.98
N ARG A 161 2.03 -7.98 6.46
CA ARG A 161 2.81 -9.19 6.83
C ARG A 161 4.30 -9.07 6.52
N PHE A 162 4.67 -8.18 5.59
CA PHE A 162 6.06 -7.90 5.25
C PHE A 162 6.70 -6.84 6.13
N ALA A 163 5.95 -6.11 6.98
CA ALA A 163 6.49 -4.97 7.73
C ALA A 163 7.67 -5.37 8.64
N LEU A 164 7.49 -6.40 9.46
CA LEU A 164 8.55 -6.90 10.35
C LEU A 164 9.70 -7.57 9.57
N PRO A 165 9.45 -8.50 8.63
CA PRO A 165 10.52 -9.07 7.79
C PRO A 165 11.34 -8.02 7.05
N MET A 166 10.71 -6.98 6.52
CA MET A 166 11.40 -5.93 5.77
C MET A 166 12.22 -5.02 6.67
N LEU A 167 11.77 -4.75 7.90
CA LEU A 167 12.58 -4.08 8.91
C LEU A 167 13.83 -4.90 9.26
N LEU A 168 13.68 -6.22 9.45
CA LEU A 168 14.82 -7.10 9.70
C LEU A 168 15.78 -7.13 8.50
N ALA A 169 15.27 -7.20 7.28
CA ALA A 169 16.09 -7.12 6.07
C ALA A 169 16.88 -5.81 5.99
N PHE A 170 16.27 -4.68 6.35
CA PHE A 170 16.94 -3.39 6.41
C PHE A 170 18.08 -3.37 7.44
N VAL A 171 17.84 -3.86 8.65
CA VAL A 171 18.87 -3.95 9.70
C VAL A 171 20.02 -4.85 9.24
N LEU A 172 19.72 -6.02 8.69
CA LEU A 172 20.71 -6.96 8.19
C LEU A 172 21.53 -6.37 7.03
N ALA A 173 20.90 -5.62 6.12
CA ALA A 173 21.61 -4.97 5.03
C ALA A 173 22.68 -3.98 5.50
N ASN A 174 22.38 -3.17 6.52
CA ASN A 174 23.34 -2.24 7.12
C ASN A 174 24.46 -2.96 7.88
N ILE A 175 24.15 -4.08 8.54
CA ILE A 175 25.17 -4.93 9.18
C ILE A 175 26.09 -5.54 8.13
N SER A 176 25.55 -6.06 7.03
CA SER A 176 26.33 -6.62 5.92
C SER A 176 27.28 -5.60 5.31
N GLU A 177 26.87 -4.34 5.18
CA GLU A 177 27.76 -3.27 4.71
C GLU A 177 28.95 -3.05 5.66
N LYS A 178 28.69 -2.97 6.96
CA LYS A 178 29.74 -2.77 7.96
C LYS A 178 30.67 -3.97 8.13
N MET A 179 30.15 -5.19 8.03
CA MET A 179 30.92 -6.41 8.33
C MET A 179 31.52 -7.09 7.09
N LEU A 180 30.83 -7.03 5.95
CA LEU A 180 31.19 -7.75 4.73
C LEU A 180 31.62 -6.80 3.59
N GLY A 181 31.50 -5.48 3.77
CA GLY A 181 31.83 -4.49 2.74
C GLY A 181 30.89 -4.52 1.53
N VAL A 182 29.75 -5.22 1.62
CA VAL A 182 28.74 -5.26 0.55
C VAL A 182 27.76 -4.12 0.74
N SER A 183 27.56 -3.29 -0.29
CA SER A 183 26.62 -2.16 -0.24
C SER A 183 25.28 -2.55 0.40
N ALA A 184 24.80 -1.73 1.35
CA ALA A 184 23.53 -1.97 2.02
C ALA A 184 22.36 -2.00 1.02
N TRP A 185 22.41 -1.19 -0.05
CA TRP A 185 21.39 -1.20 -1.09
C TRP A 185 21.32 -2.52 -1.85
N ILE A 186 22.47 -3.07 -2.24
CA ILE A 186 22.56 -4.37 -2.92
C ILE A 186 22.05 -5.48 -1.99
N SER A 187 22.53 -5.48 -0.74
CA SER A 187 22.10 -6.44 0.29
C SER A 187 20.60 -6.38 0.52
N LEU A 188 20.02 -5.19 0.62
CA LEU A 188 18.59 -4.99 0.84
C LEU A 188 17.75 -5.53 -0.32
N LEU A 189 18.15 -5.27 -1.57
CA LEU A 189 17.44 -5.78 -2.75
C LEU A 189 17.43 -7.31 -2.78
N ILE A 190 18.57 -7.94 -2.46
CA ILE A 190 18.70 -9.40 -2.38
C ILE A 190 17.78 -9.95 -1.28
N LEU A 191 17.81 -9.34 -0.08
CA LEU A 191 16.98 -9.77 1.05
C LEU A 191 15.49 -9.61 0.77
N ILE A 192 15.06 -8.51 0.13
CA ILE A 192 13.66 -8.29 -0.25
C ILE A 192 13.18 -9.34 -1.25
N GLU A 193 13.97 -9.66 -2.28
CA GLU A 193 13.60 -10.70 -3.24
C GLU A 193 13.55 -12.08 -2.56
N GLY A 194 14.49 -12.36 -1.66
CA GLY A 194 14.47 -13.56 -0.82
C GLY A 194 13.20 -13.67 0.04
N LEU A 195 12.76 -12.56 0.66
CA LEU A 195 11.50 -12.51 1.42
C LEU A 195 10.28 -12.76 0.53
N PHE A 196 10.27 -12.21 -0.67
CA PHE A 196 9.20 -12.46 -1.63
C PHE A 196 9.16 -13.91 -2.08
N TRP A 197 10.32 -14.53 -2.30
CA TRP A 197 10.41 -15.95 -2.63
C TRP A 197 9.93 -16.83 -1.48
N LEU A 198 10.37 -16.52 -0.25
CA LEU A 198 9.93 -17.20 0.96
C LEU A 198 8.42 -17.10 1.15
N ASP A 199 7.83 -15.92 0.96
CA ASP A 199 6.37 -15.73 1.01
C ASP A 199 5.63 -16.56 -0.04
N SER A 200 6.17 -16.76 -1.24
CA SER A 200 5.54 -17.66 -2.22
C SER A 200 5.62 -19.14 -1.87
N LEU A 201 6.64 -19.56 -1.11
CA LEU A 201 6.82 -20.96 -0.74
C LEU A 201 5.98 -21.35 0.47
N ILE A 202 6.15 -20.62 1.58
CA ILE A 202 5.56 -20.98 2.87
C ILE A 202 4.41 -20.06 3.28
N GLY A 203 4.30 -18.88 2.66
CA GLY A 203 3.38 -17.83 3.07
C GLY A 203 3.81 -17.19 4.39
N LEU A 204 4.33 -15.96 4.37
CA LEU A 204 4.77 -15.31 5.62
C LEU A 204 3.62 -15.11 6.60
N SER A 205 2.39 -15.06 6.11
CA SER A 205 1.19 -15.02 6.96
C SER A 205 0.95 -16.30 7.75
N ASN A 206 1.58 -17.42 7.40
CA ASN A 206 1.50 -18.66 8.18
C ASN A 206 2.51 -18.70 9.34
N ILE A 207 3.50 -17.80 9.34
CA ILE A 207 4.48 -17.69 10.41
C ILE A 207 3.86 -16.84 11.54
N PRO A 208 3.68 -17.38 12.76
CA PRO A 208 2.93 -16.70 13.83
C PRO A 208 3.48 -15.32 14.19
N VAL A 209 4.80 -15.14 14.19
CA VAL A 209 5.45 -13.87 14.54
C VAL A 209 5.12 -12.78 13.52
N PHE A 210 5.23 -13.08 12.22
CA PHE A 210 4.95 -12.10 11.17
C PHE A 210 3.46 -11.80 11.04
N TRP A 211 2.61 -12.82 11.22
CA TRP A 211 1.18 -12.61 11.28
C TRP A 211 0.77 -11.73 12.46
N LYS A 212 1.19 -12.06 13.69
CA LYS A 212 0.85 -11.26 14.87
C LYS A 212 1.36 -9.83 14.78
N ALA A 213 2.58 -9.63 14.26
CA ALA A 213 3.10 -8.29 14.03
C ALA A 213 2.23 -7.51 13.03
N SER A 214 1.79 -8.15 11.95
CA SER A 214 0.87 -7.57 10.98
C SER A 214 -0.50 -7.25 11.57
N GLU A 215 -1.07 -8.18 12.34
CA GLU A 215 -2.36 -8.01 13.01
C GLU A 215 -2.32 -6.80 13.96
N LEU A 216 -1.27 -6.67 14.77
CA LEU A 216 -1.10 -5.54 15.67
C LEU A 216 -0.98 -4.22 14.90
N LEU A 217 -0.21 -4.21 13.82
CA LEU A 217 -0.04 -3.03 12.96
C LEU A 217 -1.37 -2.61 12.33
N GLN A 218 -2.14 -3.58 11.81
CA GLN A 218 -3.46 -3.35 11.24
C GLN A 218 -4.43 -2.83 12.30
N LYS A 219 -4.51 -3.49 13.45
CA LYS A 219 -5.45 -3.16 14.53
C LYS A 219 -5.24 -1.75 15.09
N HIS A 220 -3.99 -1.29 15.19
CA HIS A 220 -3.69 -0.04 15.91
C HIS A 220 -3.28 1.14 15.01
N ILE A 221 -2.81 0.88 13.79
CA ILE A 221 -2.17 1.91 12.95
C ILE A 221 -2.77 1.95 11.55
N THR A 222 -2.80 0.84 10.82
CA THR A 222 -3.04 0.86 9.38
C THR A 222 -4.47 0.56 8.97
N THR A 223 -5.33 0.07 9.86
CA THR A 223 -6.76 -0.17 9.58
C THR A 223 -7.64 0.37 10.70
N ALA A 224 -8.87 0.76 10.35
CA ALA A 224 -9.90 1.16 11.29
C ALA A 224 -11.27 0.86 10.68
N TYR A 225 -12.30 0.75 11.52
CA TYR A 225 -13.66 0.57 11.02
C TYR A 225 -14.09 1.78 10.15
N PRO A 226 -14.57 1.53 8.92
CA PRO A 226 -14.97 2.57 7.99
C PRO A 226 -16.28 3.24 8.41
N ASP A 227 -16.44 4.52 8.04
CA ASP A 227 -17.74 5.18 8.09
C ASP A 227 -18.54 4.83 6.82
N ARG A 228 -19.81 5.27 6.77
CA ARG A 228 -20.72 4.99 5.66
C ARG A 228 -20.15 5.38 4.28
N LYS A 229 -19.48 6.53 4.19
CA LYS A 229 -18.88 7.01 2.92
C LYS A 229 -17.80 6.07 2.37
N GLN A 230 -16.97 5.48 3.24
CA GLN A 230 -15.94 4.52 2.82
C GLN A 230 -16.57 3.18 2.43
N LEU A 231 -17.60 2.73 3.17
CA LEU A 231 -18.36 1.53 2.82
C LEU A 231 -19.05 1.67 1.45
N GLU A 232 -19.67 2.82 1.18
CA GLU A 232 -20.29 3.12 -0.11
C GLU A 232 -19.27 3.14 -1.24
N ALA A 233 -18.12 3.80 -1.05
CA ALA A 233 -17.05 3.80 -2.03
C ALA A 233 -16.50 2.38 -2.31
N ALA A 234 -16.31 1.58 -1.27
CA ALA A 234 -15.83 0.20 -1.39
C ALA A 234 -16.85 -0.68 -2.13
N HIS A 235 -18.14 -0.56 -1.78
CA HIS A 235 -19.24 -1.21 -2.48
C HIS A 235 -19.28 -0.85 -3.97
N HIS A 236 -19.21 0.45 -4.29
CA HIS A 236 -19.19 0.92 -5.68
C HIS A 236 -17.98 0.41 -6.45
N GLY A 237 -16.81 0.33 -5.80
CA GLY A 237 -15.59 -0.16 -6.43
C GLY A 237 -15.69 -1.63 -6.83
N ILE A 238 -16.14 -2.49 -5.92
CA ILE A 238 -16.32 -3.91 -6.24
C ILE A 238 -17.45 -4.10 -7.27
N GLN A 239 -18.56 -3.36 -7.19
CA GLN A 239 -19.62 -3.45 -8.18
C GLN A 239 -19.17 -3.02 -9.58
N ALA A 240 -18.40 -1.93 -9.69
CA ALA A 240 -17.85 -1.48 -10.96
C ALA A 240 -16.86 -2.52 -11.54
N LEU A 241 -16.09 -3.18 -10.67
CA LEU A 241 -15.19 -4.25 -11.06
C LEU A 241 -15.95 -5.49 -11.57
N ILE A 242 -17.04 -5.88 -10.92
CA ILE A 242 -17.93 -6.96 -11.38
C ILE A 242 -18.51 -6.62 -12.75
N LYS A 243 -19.07 -5.42 -12.91
CA LYS A 243 -19.64 -4.95 -14.19
C LYS A 243 -18.62 -4.97 -15.32
N ALA A 244 -17.38 -4.54 -15.06
CA ALA A 244 -16.31 -4.57 -16.05
C ALA A 244 -16.01 -5.99 -16.55
N HIS A 245 -16.08 -7.01 -15.69
CA HIS A 245 -15.89 -8.41 -16.11
C HIS A 245 -17.09 -9.02 -16.82
N GLN A 246 -18.27 -8.42 -16.72
CA GLN A 246 -19.45 -8.85 -17.50
C GLN A 246 -19.41 -8.33 -18.94
N THR A 247 -18.57 -7.33 -19.23
CA THR A 247 -18.43 -6.73 -20.58
C THR A 247 -17.37 -7.40 -21.46
N ILE A 248 -16.70 -8.45 -20.95
CA ILE A 248 -15.75 -9.29 -21.68
C ILE A 248 -16.36 -10.68 -21.80
#